data_AF-A0A354K828-F1
#
_entry.id   AF-A0A354K828-F1
#
_cell.length_a   1.000
_cell.length_b   1.000
_cell.length_c   1.000
_cell.angle_alpha   90.00
_cell.angle_beta   90.00
_cell.angle_gamma   90.00
#
_symmetry.space_group_name_H-M   'P 1'
#
loop_
_entity.id
_entity.type
_entity.pdbx_description
1 polymer ?
#
loop_
_entity_poly.entity_id
_entity_poly.type
_entity_poly.pdbx_seq_one_letter_code
_entity_poly.pdbx_strand_id
1 'polypeptide(L)'
;MKSFFKAIFLLTLLYYAAWIVFALVSMITGIDSGWAMPAMSNGEKDYGVEAFFSAFGLGVFVTMMRFWFIPLYDVIYLIGSGIAKLVSRAKK
;
A
#
# COMPACT_ATOMS: atom_id res chain seq x y z
N MET A 1 25.29 0.20 -1.44
CA MET A 1 24.16 0.68 -2.28
C MET A 1 23.06 -0.38 -2.49
N LYS A 2 23.34 -1.56 -3.09
CA LYS A 2 22.30 -2.60 -3.32
C LYS A 2 21.53 -3.05 -2.06
N SER A 3 22.23 -3.23 -0.93
CA SER A 3 21.59 -3.66 0.33
C SER A 3 20.63 -2.61 0.90
N PHE A 4 20.98 -1.33 0.79
CA PHE A 4 20.17 -0.21 1.27
C PHE A 4 18.86 -0.06 0.49
N PHE A 5 18.93 -0.08 -0.85
CA PHE A 5 17.72 -0.04 -1.69
C PHE A 5 16.82 -1.27 -1.48
N LYS A 6 17.41 -2.44 -1.25
CA LYS A 6 16.66 -3.65 -0.90
C LYS A 6 15.96 -3.51 0.45
N ALA A 7 16.60 -2.90 1.44
CA ALA A 7 15.99 -2.63 2.74
C ALA A 7 14.81 -1.66 2.62
N ILE A 8 14.97 -0.58 1.85
CA ILE A 8 13.87 0.36 1.55
C ILE A 8 12.70 -0.38 0.90
N PHE A 9 12.97 -1.19 -0.12
CA PHE A 9 11.93 -1.99 -0.79
C PHE A 9 11.22 -2.98 0.16
N LEU A 10 11.91 -3.54 1.15
CA LEU A 10 11.26 -4.37 2.16
C LEU A 10 10.36 -3.55 3.08
N LEU A 11 10.78 -2.33 3.45
CA LEU A 11 9.98 -1.42 4.27
C LEU A 11 8.71 -0.95 3.53
N THR A 12 8.79 -0.68 2.23
CA THR A 12 7.62 -0.34 1.41
C THR A 12 6.65 -1.52 1.30
N LEU A 13 7.14 -2.76 1.16
CA LEU A 13 6.29 -3.95 1.22
C LEU A 13 5.58 -4.10 2.57
N LEU A 14 6.29 -3.86 3.68
CA LEU A 14 5.68 -3.88 5.02
C LEU A 14 4.62 -2.79 5.17
N TYR A 15 4.83 -1.61 4.56
CA TYR A 15 3.83 -0.55 4.53
C TYR A 15 2.53 -1.00 3.85
N TYR A 16 2.59 -1.65 2.69
CA TYR A 16 1.37 -2.19 2.06
C TYR A 16 0.76 -3.34 2.86
N ALA A 17 1.58 -4.21 3.45
CA ALA A 17 1.09 -5.29 4.32
C ALA A 17 0.34 -4.74 5.53
N ALA A 18 0.80 -3.63 6.11
CA ALA A 18 0.11 -2.96 7.21
C ALA A 18 -1.30 -2.48 6.81
N TRP A 19 -1.48 -1.97 5.60
CA TRP A 19 -2.82 -1.60 5.10
C TRP A 19 -3.74 -2.82 4.91
N ILE A 20 -3.20 -3.95 4.46
CA ILE A 20 -3.97 -5.19 4.37
C ILE A 20 -4.40 -5.67 5.76
N VAL A 21 -3.48 -5.66 6.74
CA VAL A 21 -3.79 -6.01 8.13
C VAL A 21 -4.83 -5.06 8.71
N PHE A 22 -4.69 -3.76 8.48
CA PHE A 22 -5.68 -2.76 8.90
C PHE A 22 -7.05 -3.03 8.29
N ALA A 23 -7.11 -3.38 7.00
CA ALA A 23 -8.35 -3.74 6.33
C ALA A 23 -9.00 -5.00 6.93
N LEU A 24 -8.20 -6.03 7.25
CA LEU A 24 -8.68 -7.24 7.92
C LEU A 24 -9.20 -6.96 9.34
N VAL A 25 -8.50 -6.14 10.13
CA VAL A 25 -8.96 -5.75 11.47
C VAL A 25 -10.26 -4.94 11.39
N SER A 26 -10.38 -4.06 10.40
CA SER A 26 -11.56 -3.23 10.17
C SER A 26 -12.81 -4.06 9.88
N MET A 27 -12.67 -5.29 9.34
CA MET A 27 -13.80 -6.21 9.18
C MET A 27 -14.51 -6.51 10.50
N ILE A 28 -13.78 -6.49 11.62
CA ILE A 28 -14.27 -6.84 12.97
C ILE A 28 -14.58 -5.58 13.77
N THR A 29 -13.70 -4.58 13.75
CA THR A 29 -13.85 -3.35 14.56
C THR A 29 -14.77 -2.30 13.93
N GLY A 30 -15.12 -2.52 12.66
CA GLY A 30 -15.87 -1.63 11.81
C GLY A 30 -15.08 -0.38 11.40
N ILE A 31 -15.49 0.23 10.29
CA ILE A 31 -14.94 1.50 9.80
C ILE A 31 -16.06 2.39 9.27
N ASP A 32 -15.96 3.69 9.52
CA ASP A 32 -16.86 4.69 8.94
C ASP A 32 -16.39 5.00 7.51
N SER A 33 -17.17 4.59 6.51
CA SER A 33 -16.91 4.89 5.08
C SER A 33 -17.04 6.37 4.73
N GLY A 34 -17.49 7.19 5.66
CA GLY A 34 -17.45 8.65 5.60
C GLY A 34 -16.06 9.24 5.40
N TRP A 35 -14.97 8.48 5.57
CA TRP A 35 -13.63 8.95 5.16
C TRP A 35 -13.56 9.36 3.68
N ALA A 36 -14.38 8.73 2.82
CA ALA A 36 -14.44 9.04 1.38
C ALA A 36 -15.28 10.29 1.10
N MET A 37 -16.29 10.57 1.93
CA MET A 37 -17.15 11.75 1.84
C MET A 37 -17.53 12.24 3.24
N PRO A 38 -16.65 13.00 3.93
CA PRO A 38 -16.82 13.32 5.35
C PRO A 38 -18.10 14.08 5.69
N ALA A 39 -18.60 14.90 4.74
CA ALA A 39 -19.85 15.64 4.90
C ALA A 39 -21.11 14.74 4.93
N MET A 40 -20.99 13.49 4.48
CA MET A 40 -22.07 12.49 4.50
C MET A 40 -21.90 11.46 5.63
N SER A 41 -20.84 11.57 6.44
CA SER A 41 -20.65 10.68 7.59
C SER A 41 -21.77 10.90 8.61
N ASN A 42 -22.44 9.80 8.98
CA ASN A 42 -23.40 9.75 10.08
C ASN A 42 -22.82 9.01 11.31
N GLY A 43 -21.53 8.63 11.27
CA GLY A 43 -20.85 7.88 12.33
C GLY A 43 -21.21 6.39 12.38
N GLU A 44 -22.05 5.89 11.47
CA GLU A 44 -22.30 4.46 11.34
C GLU A 44 -21.06 3.75 10.79
N LYS A 45 -20.86 2.50 11.22
CA LYS A 45 -19.72 1.69 10.82
C LYS A 45 -20.18 0.57 9.91
N ASP A 46 -19.48 0.42 8.80
CA ASP A 46 -19.55 -0.76 7.97
C ASP A 46 -18.72 -1.88 8.62
N TYR A 47 -19.10 -3.14 8.37
CA TYR A 47 -18.42 -4.34 8.87
C TYR A 47 -18.18 -5.37 7.75
N GLY A 48 -17.45 -6.44 8.05
CA GLY A 48 -17.24 -7.53 7.10
C GLY A 48 -16.51 -7.06 5.84
N VAL A 49 -17.02 -7.48 4.68
CA VAL A 49 -16.37 -7.22 3.37
C VAL A 49 -16.40 -5.74 2.98
N GLU A 50 -17.46 -5.02 3.32
CA GLU A 50 -17.59 -3.59 3.03
C GLU A 50 -16.54 -2.78 3.81
N ALA A 51 -16.36 -3.11 5.10
CA ALA A 51 -15.31 -2.52 5.91
C ALA A 51 -13.90 -2.82 5.38
N PHE A 52 -13.65 -4.04 4.88
CA PHE A 52 -12.37 -4.39 4.27
C PHE A 52 -12.06 -3.48 3.08
N PHE A 53 -13.00 -3.36 2.12
CA PHE A 53 -12.79 -2.54 0.94
C PHE A 53 -12.69 -1.05 1.26
N SER A 54 -13.48 -0.57 2.22
CA SER A 54 -13.43 0.80 2.72
C SER A 54 -12.06 1.11 3.34
N ALA A 55 -11.57 0.27 4.24
CA ALA A 55 -10.26 0.43 4.87
C ALA A 55 -9.09 0.28 3.89
N PHE A 56 -9.20 -0.64 2.92
CA PHE A 56 -8.22 -0.79 1.85
C PHE A 56 -8.20 0.45 0.94
N GLY A 57 -9.39 0.96 0.57
CA GLY A 57 -9.55 2.19 -0.20
C GLY A 57 -8.95 3.40 0.50
N LEU A 58 -9.16 3.52 1.81
CA LEU A 58 -8.53 4.56 2.63
C LEU A 58 -6.99 4.45 2.56
N GLY A 59 -6.46 3.23 2.63
CA GLY A 59 -5.03 2.99 2.49
C GLY A 59 -4.46 3.43 1.14
N VAL A 60 -5.18 3.14 0.05
CA VAL A 60 -4.84 3.62 -1.30
C VAL A 60 -4.88 5.14 -1.34
N PHE A 61 -5.95 5.76 -0.83
CA PHE A 61 -6.11 7.22 -0.82
C PHE A 61 -4.99 7.92 -0.05
N VAL A 62 -4.69 7.47 1.17
CA VAL A 62 -3.59 8.02 2.00
C VAL A 62 -2.26 7.84 1.30
N THR A 63 -2.04 6.69 0.66
CA THR A 63 -0.81 6.44 -0.11
C THR A 63 -0.70 7.43 -1.27
N MET A 64 -1.75 7.63 -2.07
CA MET A 64 -1.72 8.56 -3.20
C MET A 64 -1.57 10.02 -2.77
N MET A 65 -2.21 10.42 -1.67
CA MET A 65 -2.21 11.83 -1.25
C MET A 65 -0.97 12.22 -0.44
N ARG A 66 -0.44 11.31 0.39
CA ARG A 66 0.62 11.64 1.36
C ARG A 66 1.93 10.90 1.14
N PHE A 67 1.86 9.68 0.63
CA PHE A 67 3.02 8.79 0.50
C PHE A 67 3.24 8.31 -0.94
N TRP A 68 2.92 9.16 -1.93
CA TRP A 68 2.94 8.81 -3.36
C TRP A 68 4.34 8.42 -3.85
N PHE A 69 5.38 8.85 -3.15
CA PHE A 69 6.75 8.49 -3.44
C PHE A 69 7.05 7.01 -3.14
N ILE A 70 6.32 6.35 -2.22
CA ILE A 70 6.50 4.92 -1.90
C ILE A 70 6.35 4.04 -3.14
N PRO A 71 5.22 4.05 -3.88
CA PRO A 71 5.10 3.26 -5.10
C PRO A 71 6.09 3.67 -6.18
N LEU A 72 6.47 4.95 -6.26
CA LEU A 72 7.51 5.39 -7.19
C LEU A 72 8.87 4.72 -6.90
N TYR A 73 9.27 4.62 -5.63
CA TYR A 73 10.49 3.92 -5.24
C TYR A 73 10.45 2.44 -5.61
N ASP A 74 9.31 1.78 -5.42
CA ASP A 74 9.14 0.37 -5.78
C ASP A 74 9.30 0.15 -7.28
N VAL A 75 8.67 0.99 -8.11
CA VAL A 75 8.80 0.91 -9.57
C VAL A 75 10.27 1.09 -10.00
N ILE A 76 10.96 2.12 -9.48
CA ILE A 76 12.37 2.37 -9.80
C ILE A 76 13.24 1.16 -9.41
N TYR A 77 13.03 0.61 -8.21
CA TYR A 77 13.78 -0.54 -7.71
C TYR A 77 13.56 -1.78 -8.57
N LEU A 78 12.31 -2.08 -8.95
CA LEU A 78 11.95 -3.22 -9.79
C LEU A 78 12.54 -3.09 -11.21
N ILE A 79 12.44 -1.91 -11.83
CA ILE A 79 13.03 -1.65 -13.16
C ILE A 79 14.55 -1.80 -13.10
N GLY A 80 15.22 -1.16 -12.15
CA GLY A 80 16.68 -1.24 -12.02
C GLY A 80 17.16 -2.67 -11.78
N SER A 81 16.46 -3.41 -10.93
CA SER A 81 16.75 -4.83 -10.66
C SER A 81 16.49 -5.72 -11.88
N GLY A 82 15.43 -5.45 -12.64
CA GLY A 82 15.09 -6.14 -13.88
C GLY A 82 16.15 -5.95 -14.96
N ILE A 83 16.54 -4.71 -15.23
CA ILE A 83 17.59 -4.38 -16.21
C ILE A 83 18.92 -5.06 -15.82
N ALA A 84 19.33 -4.96 -14.56
CA ALA A 84 20.57 -5.61 -14.09
C ALA A 84 20.54 -7.13 -14.31
N LYS A 85 19.39 -7.77 -14.08
CA LYS A 85 19.20 -9.20 -14.30
C LYS A 85 19.27 -9.55 -15.80
N LEU A 86 18.67 -8.75 -16.67
CA LEU A 86 18.74 -8.95 -18.13
C LEU A 86 20.18 -8.80 -18.66
N VAL A 87 20.90 -7.75 -18.26
CA VAL A 87 22.31 -7.54 -18.66
C VAL A 87 23.19 -8.69 -18.18
N SER A 88 22.96 -9.20 -16.96
CA SER A 88 23.72 -10.35 -16.44
C SER A 88 23.48 -11.65 -17.23
N ARG A 89 22.27 -11.83 -17.79
CA ARG A 89 21.93 -12.97 -18.64
C ARG A 89 22.52 -12.84 -20.05
N ALA A 90 22.57 -11.63 -20.60
CA ALA A 90 23.13 -11.38 -21.93
C ALA A 90 24.67 -11.51 -21.98
N LYS A 91 25.35 -11.39 -20.83
CA LYS A 91 26.80 -11.60 -20.70
C LYS A 91 27.21 -13.05 -20.46
N LYS A 92 26.24 -13.95 -20.31
CA LYS A 92 26.45 -15.37 -20.01
C LYS A 92 26.18 -16.21 -21.26
#